data_AF-A0A927BBX6-F1
#
_entry.id   AF-A0A927BBX6-F1
#
_cell.length_a   1.000
_cell.length_b   1.000
_cell.length_c   1.000
_cell.angle_alpha   90.00
_cell.angle_beta   90.00
_cell.angle_gamma   90.00
#
_symmetry.space_group_name_H-M   'P 1'
#
loop_
_entity.id
_entity.type
_entity.pdbx_description
1 polymer ?
#
loop_
_entity_poly.entity_id
_entity_poly.type
_entity_poly.pdbx_seq_one_letter_code
_entity_poly.pdbx_strand_id
1 'polypeptide(L)'
;MNLALSRVPLPVLLAATLLSACARRPQASSPVATTAVSAPAPTPRSAPAPKVKPAQPSIGDLSSSQWYLKDPELDNVPGVGVTRSYTELLKNLTPQPVVVAVIDSGIDTAHVDLKSVLWTNPKEIPGNKIDDDKNGYVDDVHGWNFLGGPDGRNVNAETLEVTRIVAAGRTRFKGKTAATVKPTEKADFALYQKAEKVYAGRLKEETSRNQQVESMTGPLTTMVDNMKQALGVSTLDTTTLHNVKTDDPNLRRAAAGMLEMMRQTGAADTDALLKQLADGAKQERTLLDNSLNLKFNPRADIVKDNPNDLTERYYGNNDLHGPDPLHGTHVSGIIAAVRDNQLGVQGLAPSTVRIMTVRAVPDGDERDKDVANAIRYAVDNGAQIINMSFGKEFSPQRQAVEAAYKYAASKNVLLVHAAGNENNNLDLFDNYPASFYINKTPVPNLLTVGASGPRDNAELPADFSNYSKKAVDVFAPGVSIFSTLPGSTFGNENGTSMASPVTAGIAAVLKAYFPKLSATDLKRIIMQSAQVHHTKVRVPGTNKLADFSTLSVTGGVVNLYEAVKLAQKASL
;
A
#
# COMPACT_ATOMS: atom_id res chain seq x y z
N MET A 1 4.35 0.49 -6.12
CA MET A 1 3.38 0.85 -5.05
C MET A 1 3.40 2.36 -4.85
N ASN A 2 2.52 3.10 -5.55
CA ASN A 2 2.07 4.36 -4.97
C ASN A 2 1.31 3.95 -3.71
N LEU A 3 2.00 3.90 -2.57
CA LEU A 3 1.35 4.07 -1.28
C LEU A 3 0.53 5.34 -1.47
N ALA A 4 -0.74 5.17 -1.78
CA ALA A 4 -1.75 6.06 -1.27
C ALA A 4 -1.71 5.86 0.25
N LEU A 5 -0.61 6.28 0.91
CA LEU A 5 -0.67 7.05 2.13
C LEU A 5 -1.91 7.88 1.91
N SER A 6 -2.98 7.56 2.66
CA SER A 6 -4.27 8.19 2.52
C SER A 6 -3.97 9.66 2.29
N ARG A 7 -4.12 10.12 1.03
CA ARG A 7 -3.63 11.44 0.63
C ARG A 7 -4.37 12.32 1.59
N VAL A 8 -3.68 12.97 2.54
CA VAL A 8 -4.35 13.92 3.41
C VAL A 8 -4.98 14.85 2.40
N PRO A 9 -6.32 14.84 2.28
CA PRO A 9 -6.90 15.63 1.25
C PRO A 9 -6.45 17.05 1.62
N LEU A 10 -6.13 17.86 0.63
CA LEU A 10 -5.79 19.25 0.88
C LEU A 10 -6.99 20.12 1.38
N PRO A 11 -8.23 19.65 1.74
CA PRO A 11 -9.27 20.57 2.15
C PRO A 11 -9.20 20.95 3.64
N VAL A 12 -8.09 20.71 4.34
CA VAL A 12 -7.85 21.38 5.65
C VAL A 12 -7.06 22.68 5.52
N LEU A 13 -6.56 23.03 4.32
CA LEU A 13 -5.89 24.32 4.07
C LEU A 13 -6.69 25.28 3.17
N LEU A 14 -7.97 25.00 2.89
CA LEU A 14 -8.88 25.98 2.30
C LEU A 14 -9.67 26.71 3.39
N ALA A 15 -9.12 27.82 3.87
CA ALA A 15 -9.83 29.09 4.11
C ALA A 15 -9.00 30.03 5.01
N ALA A 16 -8.02 30.72 4.45
CA ALA A 16 -7.56 31.98 5.02
C ALA A 16 -6.95 32.86 3.92
N THR A 17 -7.80 33.41 3.05
CA THR A 17 -7.44 34.63 2.32
C THR A 17 -7.37 35.75 3.33
N LEU A 18 -6.17 36.10 3.81
CA LEU A 18 -5.85 37.38 4.44
C LEU A 18 -4.33 37.47 4.54
N LEU A 19 -3.71 38.34 3.75
CA LEU A 19 -2.61 39.23 4.19
C LEU A 19 -2.13 40.06 3.00
N SER A 20 -2.65 41.29 2.94
CA SER A 20 -1.95 42.42 2.32
C SER A 20 -1.14 43.13 3.40
N ALA A 21 0.14 43.35 3.08
CA ALA A 21 1.02 44.43 3.50
C ALA A 21 1.15 44.78 5.00
N CYS A 22 2.37 44.64 5.52
CA CYS A 22 3.15 45.81 5.97
C CYS A 22 4.62 45.41 6.21
N ALA A 23 5.49 45.93 5.36
CA ALA A 23 6.94 45.90 5.55
C ALA A 23 7.38 47.16 6.31
N ARG A 24 8.30 46.99 7.27
CA ARG A 24 9.39 47.95 7.55
C ARG A 24 10.43 47.31 8.49
N ARG A 25 11.65 47.18 7.98
CA ARG A 25 12.88 46.89 8.76
C ARG A 25 13.31 48.13 9.54
N PRO A 26 14.05 47.94 10.64
CA PRO A 26 15.32 48.65 10.77
C PRO A 26 16.53 47.73 11.03
N GLN A 27 17.70 48.30 10.73
CA GLN A 27 19.04 47.72 10.76
C GLN A 27 19.60 47.41 12.16
N ALA A 28 20.63 46.56 12.12
CA ALA A 28 21.39 45.97 13.21
C ALA A 28 22.29 46.94 14.01
N SER A 29 22.61 46.53 15.24
CA SER A 29 23.88 46.79 15.92
C SER A 29 24.30 45.55 16.74
N SER A 30 25.57 45.21 16.67
CA SER A 30 26.22 44.08 17.38
C SER A 30 27.02 44.61 18.60
N PRO A 31 27.78 43.77 19.34
CA PRO A 31 27.35 43.05 20.54
C PRO A 31 28.12 43.49 21.81
N VAL A 32 27.65 43.09 22.99
CA VAL A 32 28.45 43.14 24.23
C VAL A 32 28.41 41.78 24.90
N ALA A 33 29.60 41.26 25.19
CA ALA A 33 29.85 40.01 25.89
C ALA A 33 29.68 40.17 27.39
N THR A 34 29.21 39.12 28.10
CA THR A 34 29.71 38.77 29.44
C THR A 34 29.28 37.36 29.86
N THR A 35 30.31 36.57 30.18
CA THR A 35 30.46 35.60 31.28
C THR A 35 29.65 34.31 31.35
N ALA A 36 30.42 33.21 31.31
CA ALA A 36 30.05 31.85 31.66
C ALA A 36 29.75 31.69 33.16
N VAL A 37 28.75 30.87 33.46
CA VAL A 37 28.56 30.23 34.77
C VAL A 37 28.30 28.73 34.54
N SER A 38 28.97 27.93 35.36
CA SER A 38 29.11 26.47 35.30
C SER A 38 27.80 25.68 35.38
N ALA A 39 27.72 24.61 34.58
CA ALA A 39 26.70 23.58 34.68
C ALA A 39 26.88 22.71 35.96
N PRO A 40 25.81 22.35 36.68
CA PRO A 40 25.86 21.27 37.66
C PRO A 40 25.82 19.90 36.97
N ALA A 41 26.52 18.93 37.57
CA ALA A 41 26.62 17.54 37.13
C ALA A 41 25.25 16.81 37.05
N PRO A 42 25.10 15.81 36.16
CA PRO A 42 23.85 15.08 36.00
C PRO A 42 23.59 14.14 37.18
N THR A 43 22.38 14.22 37.73
CA THR A 43 21.87 13.22 38.67
C THR A 43 21.51 11.91 37.95
N PRO A 44 21.61 10.75 38.61
CA PRO A 44 21.43 9.45 37.96
C PRO A 44 19.97 9.26 37.52
N ARG A 45 19.75 8.95 36.23
CA ARG A 45 18.44 8.54 35.71
C ARG A 45 18.00 7.27 36.42
N SER A 46 16.86 7.33 37.09
CA SER A 46 16.11 6.14 37.50
C SER A 46 15.74 5.33 36.25
N ALA A 47 15.88 4.00 36.37
CA ALA A 47 15.53 3.06 35.31
C ALA A 47 14.05 3.28 34.89
N PRO A 48 13.74 3.27 33.57
CA PRO A 48 12.36 3.41 33.13
C PRO A 48 11.54 2.22 33.63
N ALA A 49 10.40 2.51 34.24
CA ALA A 49 9.43 1.51 34.66
C ALA A 49 9.05 0.60 33.47
N PRO A 50 8.79 -0.69 33.71
CA PRO A 50 8.43 -1.63 32.64
C PRO A 50 7.19 -1.10 31.92
N LYS A 51 7.29 -0.96 30.59
CA LYS A 51 6.18 -0.56 29.72
C LYS A 51 5.02 -1.52 29.98
N VAL A 52 3.92 -1.00 30.52
CA VAL A 52 2.67 -1.74 30.67
C VAL A 52 2.23 -2.18 29.27
N LYS A 53 2.10 -3.49 29.07
CA LYS A 53 1.57 -4.09 27.84
C LYS A 53 0.18 -3.49 27.58
N PRO A 54 -0.11 -2.91 26.40
CA PRO A 54 -1.44 -2.41 26.11
C PRO A 54 -2.46 -3.53 26.34
N ALA A 55 -3.57 -3.22 27.03
CA ALA A 55 -4.66 -4.16 27.19
C ALA A 55 -5.12 -4.61 25.79
N GLN A 56 -5.18 -5.92 25.58
CA GLN A 56 -5.70 -6.46 24.32
C GLN A 56 -7.17 -6.02 24.18
N PRO A 57 -7.58 -5.46 23.03
CA PRO A 57 -8.98 -5.11 22.83
C PRO A 57 -9.82 -6.40 22.91
N SER A 58 -10.71 -6.51 23.90
CA SER A 58 -11.74 -7.53 23.92
C SER A 58 -12.82 -7.21 22.89
N ILE A 59 -13.45 -8.21 22.28
CA ILE A 59 -14.55 -8.09 21.31
C ILE A 59 -15.77 -7.37 21.92
N GLY A 60 -15.73 -6.06 22.01
CA GLY A 60 -16.91 -5.22 22.12
C GLY A 60 -17.02 -4.44 20.83
N ASP A 61 -17.98 -4.80 19.97
CA ASP A 61 -18.43 -4.02 18.79
C ASP A 61 -17.49 -3.97 17.55
N LEU A 62 -16.68 -5.01 17.30
CA LEU A 62 -15.87 -5.10 16.07
C LEU A 62 -16.56 -5.84 14.90
N SER A 63 -17.64 -6.60 15.17
CA SER A 63 -18.41 -7.28 14.11
C SER A 63 -19.12 -6.30 13.16
N SER A 64 -19.41 -5.09 13.62
CA SER A 64 -19.94 -4.00 12.79
C SER A 64 -18.88 -3.41 11.84
N SER A 65 -17.60 -3.53 12.20
CA SER A 65 -16.46 -2.94 11.47
C SER A 65 -16.01 -3.77 10.26
N GLN A 66 -16.23 -5.09 10.26
CA GLN A 66 -15.88 -5.99 9.13
C GLN A 66 -17.06 -6.20 8.17
N TRP A 67 -17.63 -5.12 7.64
CA TRP A 67 -18.79 -5.16 6.73
C TRP A 67 -18.58 -6.09 5.52
N TYR A 68 -17.34 -6.22 5.05
CA TYR A 68 -16.96 -7.04 3.90
C TYR A 68 -17.19 -8.55 4.11
N LEU A 69 -17.31 -9.01 5.36
CA LEU A 69 -17.63 -10.40 5.68
C LEU A 69 -19.13 -10.71 5.63
N LYS A 70 -19.98 -9.69 5.64
CA LYS A 70 -21.44 -9.81 5.65
C LYS A 70 -21.98 -10.46 4.39
N ASP A 71 -23.17 -11.03 4.50
CA ASP A 71 -23.85 -11.67 3.39
C ASP A 71 -24.67 -10.66 2.59
N PRO A 72 -24.53 -10.64 1.25
CA PRO A 72 -25.22 -9.65 0.44
C PRO A 72 -26.73 -9.79 0.41
N GLU A 73 -27.27 -11.01 0.58
CA GLU A 73 -28.71 -11.22 0.59
C GLU A 73 -29.30 -10.94 1.97
N LEU A 74 -28.64 -11.40 3.05
CA LEU A 74 -29.19 -11.31 4.40
C LEU A 74 -28.94 -9.94 5.05
N ASP A 75 -27.80 -9.31 4.78
CA ASP A 75 -27.42 -8.04 5.41
C ASP A 75 -27.68 -6.81 4.53
N ASN A 76 -28.05 -7.01 3.26
CA ASN A 76 -28.24 -5.94 2.27
C ASN A 76 -27.02 -5.00 2.14
N VAL A 77 -25.83 -5.60 2.16
CA VAL A 77 -24.52 -4.94 2.01
C VAL A 77 -23.74 -5.73 0.96
N PRO A 78 -23.03 -5.11 -0.01
CA PRO A 78 -22.23 -5.82 -1.02
C PRO A 78 -20.93 -6.47 -0.44
N GLY A 79 -21.06 -7.22 0.67
CA GLY A 79 -20.03 -8.07 1.25
C GLY A 79 -19.98 -9.44 0.55
N VAL A 80 -19.16 -10.35 1.08
CA VAL A 80 -18.84 -11.62 0.39
C VAL A 80 -19.47 -12.88 1.00
N GLY A 81 -20.27 -12.75 2.07
CA GLY A 81 -21.04 -13.87 2.65
C GLY A 81 -20.20 -14.91 3.41
N VAL A 82 -19.17 -14.47 4.13
CA VAL A 82 -18.23 -15.37 4.81
C VAL A 82 -18.90 -16.14 5.93
N THR A 83 -19.57 -15.45 6.85
CA THR A 83 -20.19 -16.07 8.03
C THR A 83 -21.23 -17.11 7.65
N ARG A 84 -22.08 -16.80 6.65
CA ARG A 84 -23.08 -17.72 6.12
C ARG A 84 -22.45 -18.95 5.48
N SER A 85 -21.39 -18.76 4.67
CA SER A 85 -20.66 -19.86 4.03
C SER A 85 -20.13 -20.89 5.04
N TYR A 86 -19.51 -20.44 6.13
CA TYR A 86 -19.03 -21.33 7.18
C TYR A 86 -20.15 -22.06 7.91
N THR A 87 -21.24 -21.34 8.20
CA THR A 87 -22.34 -21.86 9.03
C THR A 87 -23.20 -22.88 8.28
N GLU A 88 -23.46 -22.63 6.99
CA GLU A 88 -24.43 -23.40 6.20
C GLU A 88 -23.76 -24.43 5.27
N LEU A 89 -22.68 -24.05 4.58
CA LEU A 89 -22.14 -24.87 3.48
C LEU A 89 -20.86 -25.63 3.84
N LEU A 90 -20.03 -25.07 4.73
CA LEU A 90 -18.70 -25.62 5.05
C LEU A 90 -18.63 -26.33 6.40
N LYS A 91 -19.66 -26.19 7.24
CA LYS A 91 -19.69 -26.70 8.64
C LYS A 91 -19.31 -28.17 8.79
N ASN A 92 -19.71 -29.01 7.83
CA ASN A 92 -19.48 -30.46 7.86
C ASN A 92 -18.33 -30.92 6.97
N LEU A 93 -17.55 -29.98 6.41
CA LEU A 93 -16.39 -30.28 5.60
C LEU A 93 -15.10 -30.04 6.39
N THR A 94 -14.05 -30.78 6.06
CA THR A 94 -12.74 -30.63 6.71
C THR A 94 -11.79 -29.89 5.79
N PRO A 95 -11.33 -28.67 6.14
CA PRO A 95 -10.39 -27.93 5.32
C PRO A 95 -9.00 -28.57 5.33
N GLN A 96 -8.29 -28.48 4.21
CA GLN A 96 -6.90 -28.91 4.06
C GLN A 96 -5.93 -27.73 4.26
N PRO A 97 -4.65 -28.01 4.57
CA PRO A 97 -3.61 -26.99 4.59
C PRO A 97 -3.48 -26.28 3.25
N VAL A 98 -3.42 -24.94 3.29
CA VAL A 98 -3.18 -24.11 2.10
C VAL A 98 -2.12 -23.08 2.40
N VAL A 99 -1.15 -22.92 1.50
CA VAL A 99 -0.16 -21.84 1.60
C VAL A 99 -0.54 -20.72 0.65
N VAL A 100 -0.74 -19.52 1.21
CA VAL A 100 -0.97 -18.28 0.47
C VAL A 100 0.27 -17.40 0.63
N ALA A 101 0.94 -17.09 -0.47
CA ALA A 101 2.02 -16.13 -0.46
C ALA A 101 1.48 -14.70 -0.57
N VAL A 102 2.02 -13.79 0.22
CA VAL A 102 1.76 -12.35 0.16
C VAL A 102 3.03 -11.66 -0.31
N ILE A 103 3.04 -11.24 -1.58
CA ILE A 103 4.16 -10.45 -2.13
C ILE A 103 3.87 -8.98 -1.85
N ASP A 104 4.61 -8.38 -0.92
CA ASP A 104 4.31 -7.04 -0.40
C ASP A 104 5.57 -6.31 0.13
N SER A 105 5.37 -5.30 0.98
CA SER A 105 6.35 -4.37 1.52
C SER A 105 6.95 -4.78 2.86
N GLY A 106 6.33 -5.73 3.55
CA GLY A 106 6.77 -6.24 4.84
C GLY A 106 5.60 -6.70 5.70
N ILE A 107 5.88 -7.39 6.80
CA ILE A 107 4.86 -7.89 7.73
C ILE A 107 5.38 -7.87 9.17
N ASP A 108 4.51 -7.50 10.11
CA ASP A 108 4.75 -7.69 11.54
C ASP A 108 4.50 -9.16 11.90
N THR A 109 5.56 -9.98 11.82
CA THR A 109 5.49 -11.41 12.16
C THR A 109 5.21 -11.66 13.64
N ALA A 110 5.38 -10.66 14.51
CA ALA A 110 5.08 -10.74 15.93
C ALA A 110 3.62 -10.40 16.27
N HIS A 111 2.84 -9.95 15.28
CA HIS A 111 1.44 -9.57 15.47
C HIS A 111 0.65 -10.71 16.12
N VAL A 112 -0.03 -10.41 17.23
CA VAL A 112 -0.73 -11.42 18.06
C VAL A 112 -1.74 -12.26 17.29
N ASP A 113 -2.34 -11.67 16.25
CA ASP A 113 -3.37 -12.27 15.41
C ASP A 113 -2.83 -12.99 14.16
N LEU A 114 -1.54 -12.79 13.82
CA LEU A 114 -0.93 -13.37 12.61
C LEU A 114 0.12 -14.43 12.91
N LYS A 115 0.85 -14.33 14.02
CA LYS A 115 2.00 -15.20 14.34
C LYS A 115 1.70 -16.71 14.25
N SER A 116 0.47 -17.13 14.50
CA SER A 116 0.07 -18.55 14.48
C SER A 116 -0.36 -19.07 13.11
N VAL A 117 -0.58 -18.15 12.15
CA VAL A 117 -0.96 -18.47 10.77
C VAL A 117 0.17 -18.19 9.79
N LEU A 118 1.38 -17.85 10.25
CA LEU A 118 2.55 -17.76 9.37
C LEU A 118 2.95 -19.15 8.88
N TRP A 119 3.24 -19.26 7.58
CA TRP A 119 3.89 -20.43 7.02
C TRP A 119 5.27 -20.56 7.64
N THR A 120 5.68 -21.78 7.95
CA THR A 120 7.02 -22.08 8.46
C THR A 120 7.66 -23.06 7.49
N ASN A 121 8.84 -22.72 6.93
CA ASN A 121 9.61 -23.64 6.10
C ASN A 121 9.98 -24.86 6.95
N PRO A 122 9.42 -26.06 6.69
CA PRO A 122 9.70 -27.23 7.52
C PRO A 122 11.11 -27.77 7.33
N LYS A 123 11.87 -27.23 6.36
CA LYS A 123 13.21 -27.68 6.03
C LYS A 123 14.32 -26.78 6.60
N GLU A 124 13.96 -25.67 7.25
CA GLU A 124 14.91 -24.73 7.84
C GLU A 124 14.99 -24.87 9.36
N ILE A 125 16.18 -24.65 9.92
CA ILE A 125 16.41 -24.51 11.35
C ILE A 125 16.57 -23.01 11.67
N PRO A 126 15.59 -22.38 12.34
CA PRO A 126 15.59 -20.93 12.52
C PRO A 126 16.85 -20.38 13.20
N GLY A 127 17.55 -19.47 12.51
CA GLY A 127 18.61 -18.63 13.07
C GLY A 127 19.97 -19.32 13.15
N ASN A 128 20.18 -20.42 12.43
CA ASN A 128 21.47 -21.11 12.38
C ASN A 128 22.42 -20.51 11.32
N LYS A 129 21.93 -19.57 10.47
CA LYS A 129 22.67 -18.91 9.39
C LYS A 129 23.14 -19.86 8.29
N ILE A 130 22.42 -20.96 8.11
CA ILE A 130 22.67 -21.97 7.10
C ILE A 130 21.43 -22.05 6.22
N ASP A 131 21.64 -22.26 4.93
CA ASP A 131 20.57 -22.67 4.00
C ASP A 131 20.46 -24.20 4.12
N ASP A 132 19.58 -24.65 5.02
CA ASP A 132 19.46 -26.06 5.41
C ASP A 132 18.83 -26.90 4.29
N ASP A 133 17.90 -26.30 3.55
CA ASP A 133 17.18 -26.96 2.46
C ASP A 133 17.86 -26.84 1.08
N LYS A 134 18.92 -26.02 1.00
CA LYS A 134 19.76 -25.77 -0.17
C LYS A 134 18.99 -25.13 -1.33
N ASN A 135 17.97 -24.34 -1.02
CA ASN A 135 17.17 -23.62 -2.00
C ASN A 135 17.81 -22.27 -2.43
N GLY A 136 18.89 -21.85 -1.75
CA GLY A 136 19.63 -20.61 -1.99
C GLY A 136 19.25 -19.45 -1.07
N TYR A 137 18.38 -19.66 -0.08
CA TYR A 137 17.82 -18.64 0.81
C TYR A 137 18.05 -19.02 2.28
N VAL A 138 19.09 -18.44 2.89
CA VAL A 138 19.51 -18.73 4.28
C VAL A 138 18.45 -18.29 5.29
N ASP A 139 18.01 -19.19 6.17
CA ASP A 139 17.06 -18.90 7.26
C ASP A 139 15.71 -18.33 6.74
N ASP A 140 15.17 -18.82 5.63
CA ASP A 140 13.92 -18.36 5.00
C ASP A 140 12.64 -18.86 5.71
N VAL A 141 12.66 -18.83 7.05
CA VAL A 141 11.70 -19.50 7.95
C VAL A 141 10.23 -19.19 7.65
N HIS A 142 9.88 -17.92 7.43
CA HIS A 142 8.48 -17.52 7.15
C HIS A 142 8.30 -16.94 5.74
N GLY A 143 9.37 -16.93 4.94
CA GLY A 143 9.42 -16.09 3.75
C GLY A 143 10.80 -15.54 3.43
N TRP A 144 10.83 -14.65 2.43
CA TRP A 144 12.08 -14.03 1.97
C TRP A 144 11.93 -12.55 1.63
N ASN A 145 13.00 -11.78 1.77
CA ASN A 145 13.05 -10.35 1.43
C ASN A 145 14.07 -10.04 0.32
N PHE A 146 13.57 -9.77 -0.89
CA PHE A 146 14.37 -9.40 -2.07
C PHE A 146 14.86 -7.95 -2.06
N LEU A 147 14.42 -7.13 -1.09
CA LEU A 147 14.85 -5.75 -0.89
C LEU A 147 15.89 -5.62 0.24
N GLY A 148 16.35 -6.77 0.76
CA GLY A 148 17.36 -6.87 1.80
C GLY A 148 18.78 -6.94 1.25
N GLY A 149 19.74 -6.47 2.06
CA GLY A 149 21.16 -6.61 1.82
C GLY A 149 21.79 -7.67 2.74
N PRO A 150 22.99 -8.18 2.38
CA PRO A 150 23.73 -9.15 3.19
C PRO A 150 24.21 -8.58 4.54
N ASP A 151 24.18 -7.26 4.71
CA ASP A 151 24.51 -6.57 5.96
C ASP A 151 23.27 -6.32 6.86
N GLY A 152 22.12 -6.89 6.51
CA GLY A 152 20.86 -6.77 7.24
C GLY A 152 20.12 -5.45 7.00
N ARG A 153 20.64 -4.53 6.18
CA ARG A 153 19.90 -3.32 5.79
C ARG A 153 18.85 -3.66 4.75
N ASN A 154 17.82 -2.82 4.68
CA ASN A 154 16.70 -2.98 3.76
C ASN A 154 16.46 -1.70 2.98
N VAL A 155 16.20 -1.82 1.67
CA VAL A 155 15.70 -0.72 0.86
C VAL A 155 14.30 -0.36 1.34
N ASN A 156 14.08 0.86 1.81
CA ASN A 156 12.75 1.38 2.09
C ASN A 156 12.20 2.11 0.87
N ALA A 157 12.70 3.33 0.64
CA ALA A 157 12.36 4.15 -0.51
C ALA A 157 13.11 3.67 -1.75
N GLU A 158 12.46 3.75 -2.89
CA GLU A 158 13.02 3.44 -4.20
C GLU A 158 12.44 4.40 -5.24
N THR A 159 13.16 4.52 -6.34
CA THR A 159 12.71 5.26 -7.52
C THR A 159 11.41 4.67 -8.09
N LEU A 160 10.67 5.49 -8.85
CA LEU A 160 9.65 4.96 -9.76
C LEU A 160 10.31 4.29 -10.97
N GLU A 161 9.61 3.36 -11.62
CA GLU A 161 10.12 2.72 -12.83
C GLU A 161 10.31 3.75 -13.95
N VAL A 162 9.38 4.71 -14.05
CA VAL A 162 9.50 5.82 -14.99
C VAL A 162 10.78 6.64 -14.77
N THR A 163 11.17 6.87 -13.51
CA THR A 163 12.39 7.59 -13.12
C THR A 163 13.63 6.82 -13.55
N ARG A 164 13.66 5.49 -13.33
CA ARG A 164 14.77 4.63 -13.75
C ARG A 164 14.95 4.59 -15.27
N ILE A 165 13.85 4.45 -16.01
CA ILE A 165 13.86 4.46 -17.48
C ILE A 165 14.42 5.80 -17.98
N VAL A 166 13.98 6.93 -17.40
CA VAL A 166 14.47 8.26 -17.78
C VAL A 166 15.95 8.44 -17.44
N ALA A 167 16.40 8.02 -16.25
CA ALA A 167 17.80 8.11 -15.85
C ALA A 167 18.72 7.34 -16.82
N ALA A 168 18.36 6.09 -17.14
CA ALA A 168 19.10 5.26 -18.09
C ALA A 168 19.06 5.84 -19.52
N GLY A 169 17.87 6.25 -19.97
CA GLY A 169 17.65 6.77 -21.32
C GLY A 169 18.32 8.12 -21.57
N ARG A 170 18.36 9.03 -20.59
CA ARG A 170 19.10 10.31 -20.69
C ARG A 170 20.60 10.12 -20.90
N THR A 171 21.16 9.03 -20.38
CA THR A 171 22.57 8.69 -20.60
C THR A 171 22.78 8.07 -21.98
N ARG A 172 21.88 7.16 -22.39
CA ARG A 172 22.02 6.35 -23.62
C ARG A 172 21.57 7.04 -24.91
N PHE A 173 20.58 7.94 -24.82
CA PHE A 173 19.87 8.53 -25.95
C PHE A 173 19.97 10.05 -26.04
N LYS A 174 20.85 10.68 -25.26
CA LYS A 174 21.08 12.14 -25.30
C LYS A 174 21.31 12.63 -26.73
N GLY A 175 20.49 13.59 -27.17
CA GLY A 175 20.60 14.21 -28.50
C GLY A 175 20.24 13.30 -29.69
N LYS A 176 19.75 12.07 -29.44
CA LYS A 176 19.33 11.16 -30.51
C LYS A 176 17.86 11.38 -30.88
N THR A 177 17.54 11.13 -32.14
CA THR A 177 16.19 11.05 -32.69
C THR A 177 15.87 9.62 -33.16
N ALA A 178 14.60 9.32 -33.40
CA ALA A 178 14.17 8.01 -33.90
C ALA A 178 14.87 7.56 -35.20
N ALA A 179 15.32 8.52 -36.02
CA ALA A 179 16.07 8.26 -37.25
C ALA A 179 17.54 7.89 -36.99
N THR A 180 18.12 8.35 -35.89
CA THR A 180 19.55 8.17 -35.55
C THR A 180 19.82 6.99 -34.62
N VAL A 181 18.77 6.41 -34.03
CA VAL A 181 18.88 5.26 -33.12
C VAL A 181 18.96 3.96 -33.92
N LYS A 182 19.84 3.03 -33.49
CA LYS A 182 20.00 1.72 -34.12
C LYS A 182 18.67 0.95 -34.14
N PRO A 183 18.37 0.14 -35.15
CA PRO A 183 17.12 -0.63 -35.21
C PRO A 183 16.83 -1.46 -33.95
N THR A 184 17.86 -2.07 -33.36
CA THR A 184 17.77 -2.88 -32.14
C THR A 184 17.44 -2.07 -30.87
N GLU A 185 17.62 -0.75 -30.90
CA GLU A 185 17.40 0.13 -29.75
C GLU A 185 16.09 0.95 -29.89
N LYS A 186 15.35 0.79 -30.99
CA LYS A 186 14.15 1.59 -31.26
C LYS A 186 13.05 1.38 -30.23
N ALA A 187 12.87 0.16 -29.74
CA ALA A 187 11.88 -0.14 -28.70
C ALA A 187 12.23 0.56 -27.38
N ASP A 188 13.48 0.46 -26.95
CA ASP A 188 13.99 1.13 -25.74
C ASP A 188 13.89 2.66 -25.86
N PHE A 189 14.17 3.21 -27.05
CA PHE A 189 14.05 4.64 -27.30
C PHE A 189 12.59 5.10 -27.25
N ALA A 190 11.66 4.35 -27.83
CA ALA A 190 10.23 4.65 -27.75
C ALA A 190 9.71 4.58 -26.31
N LEU A 191 10.15 3.58 -25.54
CA LEU A 191 9.86 3.47 -24.11
C LEU A 191 10.39 4.67 -23.33
N TYR A 192 11.65 5.07 -23.59
CA TYR A 192 12.26 6.25 -23.00
C TYR A 192 11.46 7.53 -23.31
N GLN A 193 11.04 7.75 -24.56
CA GLN A 193 10.26 8.92 -24.93
C GLN A 193 8.90 8.96 -24.21
N LYS A 194 8.21 7.82 -24.10
CA LYS A 194 6.98 7.71 -23.32
C LYS A 194 7.24 8.05 -21.84
N ALA A 195 8.28 7.44 -21.26
CA ALA A 195 8.64 7.66 -19.86
C ALA A 195 9.07 9.10 -19.58
N GLU A 196 9.81 9.75 -20.48
CA GLU A 196 10.24 11.14 -20.32
C GLU A 196 9.05 12.10 -20.24
N LYS A 197 8.03 11.89 -21.09
CA LYS A 197 6.80 12.70 -21.05
C LYS A 197 6.06 12.52 -19.71
N VAL A 198 5.90 11.28 -19.25
CA VAL A 198 5.21 10.99 -17.97
C VAL A 198 6.01 11.54 -16.79
N TYR A 199 7.32 11.30 -16.75
CA TYR A 199 8.22 11.80 -15.72
C TYR A 199 8.20 13.33 -15.64
N ALA A 200 8.28 14.03 -16.77
CA ALA A 200 8.24 15.49 -16.79
C ALA A 200 6.91 16.05 -16.27
N GLY A 201 5.79 15.39 -16.60
CA GLY A 201 4.48 15.71 -16.06
C GLY A 201 4.42 15.54 -14.54
N ARG A 202 4.80 14.37 -14.03
CA ARG A 202 4.83 14.07 -12.59
C ARG A 202 5.77 15.01 -11.83
N LEU A 203 6.98 15.23 -12.32
CA LEU A 203 7.94 16.14 -11.70
C LEU A 203 7.38 17.56 -11.61
N LYS A 204 6.72 18.05 -12.66
CA LYS A 204 6.09 19.37 -12.65
C LYS A 204 4.97 19.44 -11.61
N GLU A 205 4.05 18.47 -11.61
CA GLU A 205 2.93 18.42 -10.68
C GLU A 205 3.42 18.43 -9.22
N GLU A 206 4.34 17.52 -8.90
CA GLU A 206 4.84 17.35 -7.54
C GLU A 206 5.72 18.52 -7.09
N THR A 207 6.50 19.12 -7.99
CA THR A 207 7.24 20.36 -7.69
C THR A 207 6.27 21.50 -7.40
N SER A 208 5.21 21.67 -8.20
CA SER A 208 4.20 22.71 -7.97
C SER A 208 3.43 22.48 -6.66
N ARG A 209 3.08 21.22 -6.33
CA ARG A 209 2.44 20.87 -5.05
C ARG A 209 3.36 21.18 -3.87
N ASN A 210 4.61 20.73 -3.92
CA ASN A 210 5.57 20.99 -2.85
C ASN A 210 5.81 22.50 -2.67
N GLN A 211 5.95 23.26 -3.76
CA GLN A 211 6.06 24.72 -3.73
C GLN A 211 4.81 25.38 -3.11
N GLN A 212 3.61 24.86 -3.40
CA GLN A 212 2.39 25.36 -2.78
C GLN A 212 2.43 25.13 -1.26
N VAL A 213 2.79 23.92 -0.80
CA VAL A 213 2.91 23.61 0.63
C VAL A 213 3.97 24.50 1.32
N GLU A 214 5.15 24.66 0.71
CA GLU A 214 6.22 25.53 1.21
C GLU A 214 5.77 27.01 1.26
N SER A 215 5.02 27.48 0.25
CA SER A 215 4.51 28.84 0.20
C SER A 215 3.45 29.14 1.28
N MET A 216 2.82 28.12 1.85
CA MET A 216 1.84 28.26 2.92
C MET A 216 2.50 28.22 4.32
N THR A 217 3.55 27.41 4.49
CA THR A 217 4.21 27.21 5.79
C THR A 217 5.12 28.35 6.20
N GLY A 218 5.83 28.98 5.25
CA GLY A 218 6.74 30.10 5.54
C GLY A 218 6.05 31.35 6.13
N PRO A 219 5.00 31.89 5.48
CA PRO A 219 4.24 33.02 6.02
C PRO A 219 3.57 32.71 7.35
N LEU A 220 3.10 31.48 7.54
CA LEU A 220 2.49 31.04 8.79
C LEU A 220 3.49 31.05 9.95
N THR A 221 4.71 30.54 9.72
CA THR A 221 5.80 30.59 10.70
C THR A 221 6.11 32.03 11.09
N THR A 222 6.25 32.92 10.10
CA THR A 222 6.50 34.36 10.32
C THR A 222 5.34 35.01 11.10
N MET A 223 4.10 34.64 10.81
CA MET A 223 2.92 35.14 11.54
C MET A 223 2.94 34.71 13.00
N VAL A 224 3.22 33.43 13.28
CA VAL A 224 3.35 32.90 14.65
C VAL A 224 4.46 33.64 15.41
N ASP A 225 5.61 33.85 14.78
CA ASP A 225 6.73 34.59 15.40
C ASP A 225 6.35 36.04 15.73
N ASN A 226 5.69 36.74 14.80
CA ASN A 226 5.21 38.10 15.01
C ASN A 226 4.15 38.16 16.12
N MET A 227 3.25 37.18 16.21
CA MET A 227 2.26 37.09 17.27
C MET A 227 2.91 36.86 18.64
N LYS A 228 3.90 35.96 18.71
CA LYS A 228 4.70 35.72 19.94
C LYS A 228 5.39 37.01 20.40
N GLN A 229 6.02 37.73 19.46
CA GLN A 229 6.65 39.02 19.76
C GLN A 229 5.66 40.09 20.23
N ALA A 230 4.53 40.25 19.53
CA ALA A 230 3.52 41.25 19.86
C ALA A 230 2.84 40.99 21.21
N LEU A 231 2.70 39.73 21.60
CA LEU A 231 2.09 39.32 22.87
C LEU A 231 3.11 39.14 24.02
N GLY A 232 4.41 39.20 23.71
CA GLY A 232 5.48 39.02 24.70
C GLY A 232 5.52 37.61 25.29
N VAL A 233 5.12 36.60 24.53
CA VAL A 233 5.05 35.19 24.98
C VAL A 233 6.01 34.31 24.18
N SER A 234 6.55 33.28 24.82
CA SER A 234 7.38 32.28 24.16
C SER A 234 6.56 31.20 23.43
N THR A 235 5.33 30.95 23.89
CA THR A 235 4.42 29.90 23.40
C THR A 235 3.02 30.44 23.18
N LEU A 236 2.34 29.97 22.14
CA LEU A 236 0.93 30.28 21.85
C LEU A 236 0.12 28.98 21.90
N ASP A 237 -0.52 28.72 23.03
CA ASP A 237 -1.47 27.62 23.19
C ASP A 237 -2.92 28.10 22.98
N THR A 238 -3.88 27.17 23.00
CA THR A 238 -5.30 27.52 22.81
C THR A 238 -5.81 28.50 23.86
N THR A 239 -5.31 28.41 25.10
CA THR A 239 -5.71 29.30 26.20
C THR A 239 -5.20 30.72 25.98
N THR A 240 -3.95 30.86 25.55
CA THR A 240 -3.30 32.12 25.24
C THR A 240 -4.01 32.80 24.08
N LEU A 241 -4.27 32.05 22.99
CA LEU A 241 -4.95 32.55 21.80
C LEU A 241 -6.41 32.94 22.07
N HIS A 242 -7.11 32.21 22.93
CA HIS A 242 -8.49 32.53 23.31
C HIS A 242 -8.57 33.81 24.15
N ASN A 243 -7.57 34.07 24.99
CA ASN A 243 -7.55 35.19 25.94
C ASN A 243 -6.71 36.39 25.48
N VAL A 244 -6.40 36.50 24.18
CA VAL A 244 -5.59 37.60 23.65
C VAL A 244 -6.21 38.96 23.96
N LYS A 245 -5.47 39.78 24.71
CA LYS A 245 -5.81 41.18 25.01
C LYS A 245 -4.98 42.10 24.13
N THR A 246 -5.60 42.65 23.09
CA THR A 246 -4.96 43.60 22.17
C THR A 246 -5.99 44.54 21.58
N ASP A 247 -5.60 45.80 21.35
CA ASP A 247 -6.38 46.78 20.62
C ASP A 247 -6.13 46.70 19.11
N ASP A 248 -5.13 45.92 18.67
CA ASP A 248 -4.85 45.70 17.24
C ASP A 248 -5.88 44.71 16.64
N PRO A 249 -6.78 45.16 15.74
CA PRO A 249 -7.79 44.31 15.13
C PRO A 249 -7.18 43.19 14.26
N ASN A 250 -5.97 43.38 13.72
CA ASN A 250 -5.30 42.37 12.91
C ASN A 250 -4.72 41.25 13.78
N LEU A 251 -4.08 41.60 14.90
CA LEU A 251 -3.59 40.61 15.87
C LEU A 251 -4.75 39.79 16.46
N ARG A 252 -5.88 40.44 16.77
CA ARG A 252 -7.09 39.76 17.24
C ARG A 252 -7.64 38.75 16.22
N ARG A 253 -7.67 39.13 14.94
CA ARG A 253 -8.13 38.25 13.85
C ARG A 253 -7.16 37.08 13.63
N ALA A 254 -5.85 37.33 13.64
CA ALA A 254 -4.82 36.31 13.52
C ALA A 254 -4.90 35.30 14.68
N ALA A 255 -5.11 35.77 15.92
CA ALA A 255 -5.30 34.91 17.08
C ALA A 255 -6.54 34.01 16.96
N ALA A 256 -7.67 34.54 16.51
CA ALA A 256 -8.88 33.75 16.28
C ALA A 256 -8.71 32.70 15.17
N GLY A 257 -8.07 33.07 14.05
CA GLY A 257 -7.79 32.13 12.96
C GLY A 257 -6.82 31.02 13.37
N MET A 258 -5.78 31.36 14.13
CA MET A 258 -4.84 30.37 14.65
C MET A 258 -5.50 29.42 15.64
N LEU A 259 -6.36 29.94 16.53
CA LEU A 259 -7.12 29.13 17.48
C LEU A 259 -8.01 28.12 16.74
N GLU A 260 -8.69 28.54 15.69
CA GLU A 260 -9.54 27.64 14.89
C GLU A 260 -8.70 26.56 14.20
N MET A 261 -7.57 26.94 13.60
CA MET A 261 -6.67 25.97 12.96
C MET A 261 -6.11 24.95 13.96
N MET A 262 -5.75 25.39 15.18
CA MET A 262 -5.31 24.49 16.24
C MET A 262 -6.43 23.54 16.70
N ARG A 263 -7.68 24.00 16.76
CA ARG A 263 -8.83 23.15 17.11
C ARG A 263 -9.11 22.10 16.04
N GLN A 264 -9.01 22.46 14.77
CA GLN A 264 -9.23 21.53 13.66
C GLN A 264 -8.14 20.47 13.55
N THR A 265 -6.90 20.85 13.83
CA THR A 265 -5.73 19.94 13.77
C THR A 265 -5.51 19.16 15.06
N GLY A 266 -6.09 19.60 16.18
CA GLY A 266 -5.83 19.04 17.50
C GLY A 266 -4.42 19.37 18.03
N ALA A 267 -3.74 20.36 17.46
CA ALA A 267 -2.41 20.76 17.90
C ALA A 267 -2.45 21.41 19.29
N ALA A 268 -1.54 21.00 20.17
CA ALA A 268 -1.47 21.50 21.54
C ALA A 268 -1.08 22.99 21.62
N ASP A 269 -0.16 23.42 20.77
CA ASP A 269 0.31 24.80 20.62
C ASP A 269 0.70 25.09 19.16
N THR A 270 1.03 26.35 18.86
CA THR A 270 1.45 26.75 17.52
C THR A 270 2.75 26.09 17.05
N ASP A 271 3.64 25.69 17.97
CA ASP A 271 4.92 25.07 17.60
C ASP A 271 4.71 23.61 17.18
N ALA A 272 3.84 22.89 17.88
CA ALA A 272 3.36 21.57 17.50
C ALA A 272 2.65 21.61 16.14
N LEU A 273 1.82 22.64 15.90
CA LEU A 273 1.15 22.85 14.61
C LEU A 273 2.15 23.10 13.47
N LEU A 274 3.09 24.03 13.66
CA LEU A 274 4.13 24.31 12.66
C LEU A 274 5.00 23.08 12.41
N LYS A 275 5.32 22.31 13.45
CA LYS A 275 6.04 21.05 13.31
C LYS A 275 5.25 20.02 12.50
N GLN A 276 3.95 19.85 12.77
CA GLN A 276 3.09 18.95 12.00
C GLN A 276 3.03 19.34 10.51
N LEU A 277 2.90 20.64 10.22
CA LEU A 277 2.90 21.14 8.84
C LEU A 277 4.26 20.95 8.16
N ALA A 278 5.37 21.20 8.86
CA ALA A 278 6.72 20.98 8.35
C ALA A 278 7.01 19.49 8.12
N ASP A 279 6.59 18.62 9.03
CA ASP A 279 6.68 17.17 8.87
C ASP A 279 5.85 16.72 7.67
N GLY A 280 4.63 17.25 7.47
CA GLY A 280 3.80 17.01 6.29
C GLY A 280 4.48 17.49 4.99
N ALA A 281 5.02 18.70 4.97
CA ALA A 281 5.78 19.23 3.82
C ALA A 281 7.00 18.36 3.49
N LYS A 282 7.71 17.88 4.50
CA LYS A 282 8.84 16.96 4.32
C LYS A 282 8.39 15.64 3.71
N GLN A 283 7.25 15.10 4.13
CA GLN A 283 6.69 13.88 3.54
C GLN A 283 6.32 14.08 2.06
N GLU A 284 5.69 15.20 1.72
CA GLU A 284 5.40 15.56 0.32
C GLU A 284 6.68 15.65 -0.53
N ARG A 285 7.75 16.16 0.06
CA ARG A 285 9.05 16.26 -0.61
C ARG A 285 9.76 14.91 -0.79
N THR A 286 9.45 13.89 0.02
CA THR A 286 10.05 12.55 -0.07
C THR A 286 9.93 11.96 -1.49
N LEU A 287 8.80 12.18 -2.16
CA LEU A 287 8.59 11.73 -3.54
C LEU A 287 9.56 12.39 -4.52
N LEU A 288 9.87 13.68 -4.35
CA LEU A 288 10.84 14.41 -5.17
C LEU A 288 12.27 13.98 -4.86
N ASP A 289 12.60 13.86 -3.57
CA ASP A 289 13.96 13.55 -3.11
C ASP A 289 14.35 12.08 -3.36
N ASN A 290 13.38 11.17 -3.42
CA ASN A 290 13.58 9.73 -3.62
C ASN A 290 13.00 9.26 -4.97
N SER A 291 11.68 9.16 -5.07
CA SER A 291 11.01 8.41 -6.14
C SER A 291 11.17 9.03 -7.54
N LEU A 292 11.26 10.36 -7.61
CA LEU A 292 11.49 11.15 -8.84
C LEU A 292 12.94 11.63 -8.99
N ASN A 293 13.82 11.31 -8.04
CA ASN A 293 15.22 11.70 -8.10
C ASN A 293 16.03 10.75 -8.99
N LEU A 294 16.50 11.24 -10.13
CA LEU A 294 17.26 10.46 -11.12
C LEU A 294 18.61 9.93 -10.62
N LYS A 295 19.10 10.41 -9.48
CA LYS A 295 20.36 9.98 -8.86
C LYS A 295 20.16 9.10 -7.63
N PHE A 296 18.92 8.97 -7.14
CA PHE A 296 18.63 8.16 -5.97
C PHE A 296 18.70 6.68 -6.34
N ASN A 297 19.58 5.93 -5.68
CA ASN A 297 19.77 4.49 -5.93
C ASN A 297 20.28 3.78 -4.67
N PRO A 298 19.44 3.64 -3.63
CA PRO A 298 19.84 2.98 -2.39
C PRO A 298 20.17 1.49 -2.58
N ARG A 299 19.62 0.87 -3.64
CA ARG A 299 19.81 -0.54 -3.95
C ARG A 299 21.27 -0.90 -4.22
N ALA A 300 22.02 -0.02 -4.90
CA ALA A 300 23.43 -0.26 -5.20
C ALA A 300 24.28 -0.47 -3.94
N ASP A 301 23.91 0.18 -2.84
CA ASP A 301 24.65 0.11 -1.57
C ASP A 301 24.11 -0.97 -0.62
N ILE A 302 22.82 -1.32 -0.74
CA ILE A 302 22.12 -2.24 0.17
C ILE A 302 22.06 -3.66 -0.40
N VAL A 303 21.32 -3.87 -1.50
CA VAL A 303 21.07 -5.21 -2.06
C VAL A 303 22.29 -5.75 -2.78
N LYS A 304 23.04 -4.86 -3.46
CA LYS A 304 24.30 -5.16 -4.18
C LYS A 304 24.18 -6.23 -5.27
N ASP A 305 22.96 -6.44 -5.78
CA ASP A 305 22.67 -7.27 -6.93
C ASP A 305 22.82 -6.48 -8.25
N ASN A 306 22.73 -7.18 -9.39
CA ASN A 306 22.61 -6.50 -10.68
C ASN A 306 21.13 -6.48 -11.13
N PRO A 307 20.41 -5.35 -11.03
CA PRO A 307 18.98 -5.29 -11.37
C PRO A 307 18.66 -5.58 -12.85
N ASN A 308 19.68 -5.59 -13.73
CA ASN A 308 19.53 -5.92 -15.14
C ASN A 308 19.87 -7.38 -15.47
N ASP A 309 20.48 -8.12 -14.54
CA ASP A 309 20.69 -9.55 -14.70
C ASP A 309 19.44 -10.32 -14.26
N LEU A 310 18.60 -10.66 -15.24
CA LEU A 310 17.37 -11.42 -15.02
C LEU A 310 17.59 -12.90 -14.71
N THR A 311 18.84 -13.38 -14.70
CA THR A 311 19.18 -14.76 -14.33
C THR A 311 19.56 -14.89 -12.86
N GLU A 312 19.92 -13.78 -12.21
CA GLU A 312 20.24 -13.72 -10.79
C GLU A 312 18.99 -13.99 -9.92
N ARG A 313 19.08 -15.02 -9.05
CA ARG A 313 17.98 -15.51 -8.20
C ARG A 313 18.22 -15.34 -6.71
N TYR A 314 19.49 -15.42 -6.29
CA TYR A 314 19.87 -15.61 -4.89
C TYR A 314 20.49 -14.32 -4.35
N TYR A 315 19.63 -13.46 -3.83
CA TYR A 315 19.96 -12.20 -3.16
C TYR A 315 18.82 -11.86 -2.20
N GLY A 316 19.07 -10.92 -1.28
CA GLY A 316 18.11 -10.57 -0.24
C GLY A 316 18.57 -11.01 1.15
N ASN A 317 17.62 -11.03 2.08
CA ASN A 317 17.82 -11.55 3.43
C ASN A 317 16.50 -12.10 4.01
N ASN A 318 16.55 -12.60 5.24
CA ASN A 318 15.40 -13.14 5.97
C ASN A 318 14.67 -12.12 6.87
N ASP A 319 14.94 -10.81 6.70
CA ASP A 319 14.20 -9.77 7.44
C ASP A 319 12.90 -9.43 6.71
N LEU A 320 11.80 -9.95 7.23
CA LEU A 320 10.46 -9.85 6.63
C LEU A 320 9.68 -8.64 7.13
N HIS A 321 10.16 -7.98 8.19
CA HIS A 321 9.48 -6.82 8.76
C HIS A 321 9.63 -5.62 7.83
N GLY A 322 10.87 -5.36 7.39
CA GLY A 322 11.21 -4.18 6.60
C GLY A 322 10.96 -2.86 7.37
N PRO A 323 11.47 -1.71 6.90
CA PRO A 323 11.30 -0.46 7.65
C PRO A 323 9.83 -0.05 7.81
N ASP A 324 8.95 -0.53 6.91
CA ASP A 324 7.49 -0.36 6.98
C ASP A 324 6.78 -1.72 6.75
N PRO A 325 6.25 -2.37 7.80
CA PRO A 325 5.48 -3.60 7.70
C PRO A 325 3.97 -3.39 7.50
N LEU A 326 3.48 -2.14 7.41
CA LEU A 326 2.06 -1.84 7.58
C LEU A 326 1.18 -2.54 6.55
N HIS A 327 1.51 -2.37 5.27
CA HIS A 327 0.65 -2.80 4.18
C HIS A 327 0.53 -4.33 4.11
N GLY A 328 1.64 -5.06 4.18
CA GLY A 328 1.60 -6.53 4.16
C GLY A 328 1.00 -7.13 5.45
N THR A 329 1.12 -6.46 6.60
CA THR A 329 0.39 -6.83 7.83
C THR A 329 -1.11 -6.74 7.62
N HIS A 330 -1.60 -5.63 7.06
CA HIS A 330 -3.02 -5.40 6.80
C HIS A 330 -3.60 -6.42 5.80
N VAL A 331 -2.91 -6.61 4.67
CA VAL A 331 -3.24 -7.59 3.63
C VAL A 331 -3.30 -9.02 4.20
N SER A 332 -2.32 -9.41 5.03
CA SER A 332 -2.28 -10.74 5.63
C SER A 332 -3.43 -10.99 6.61
N GLY A 333 -3.82 -9.97 7.38
CA GLY A 333 -4.96 -10.05 8.30
C GLY A 333 -6.29 -10.28 7.59
N ILE A 334 -6.49 -9.63 6.43
CA ILE A 334 -7.70 -9.84 5.61
C ILE A 334 -7.78 -11.32 5.21
N ILE A 335 -6.67 -11.90 4.74
CA ILE A 335 -6.66 -13.28 4.27
C ILE A 335 -6.88 -14.26 5.42
N ALA A 336 -6.09 -14.17 6.50
CA ALA A 336 -5.91 -15.29 7.43
C ALA A 336 -5.83 -14.94 8.92
N ALA A 337 -6.17 -13.71 9.36
CA ALA A 337 -6.28 -13.46 10.80
C ALA A 337 -7.17 -14.52 11.48
N VAL A 338 -6.79 -14.95 12.67
CA VAL A 338 -7.37 -16.13 13.30
C VAL A 338 -8.83 -15.86 13.66
N ARG A 339 -9.74 -16.67 13.14
CA ARG A 339 -11.19 -16.38 13.18
C ARG A 339 -11.82 -16.56 14.58
N ASP A 340 -11.24 -17.38 15.44
CA ASP A 340 -11.85 -17.89 16.67
C ASP A 340 -11.05 -17.57 17.95
N ASN A 341 -9.98 -16.78 17.86
CA ASN A 341 -9.13 -16.42 19.00
C ASN A 341 -9.66 -15.22 19.81
N GLN A 342 -10.80 -14.66 19.42
CA GLN A 342 -11.42 -13.51 20.04
C GLN A 342 -10.56 -12.22 20.03
N LEU A 343 -9.64 -12.10 19.08
CA LEU A 343 -8.88 -10.88 18.81
C LEU A 343 -9.61 -9.99 17.79
N GLY A 344 -8.97 -8.87 17.42
CA GLY A 344 -9.61 -7.72 16.79
C GLY A 344 -10.24 -7.95 15.42
N VAL A 345 -9.81 -8.95 14.63
CA VAL A 345 -10.38 -9.21 13.29
C VAL A 345 -10.49 -10.71 12.95
N GLN A 346 -11.46 -11.07 12.12
CA GLN A 346 -11.56 -12.40 11.52
C GLN A 346 -11.08 -12.35 10.07
N GLY A 347 -10.04 -13.11 9.73
CA GLY A 347 -9.64 -13.31 8.33
C GLY A 347 -10.66 -14.13 7.56
N LEU A 348 -10.63 -14.10 6.22
CA LEU A 348 -11.57 -14.87 5.39
C LEU A 348 -11.34 -16.39 5.47
N ALA A 349 -10.07 -16.80 5.48
CA ALA A 349 -9.67 -18.19 5.33
C ALA A 349 -9.76 -19.02 6.63
N PRO A 350 -9.87 -20.36 6.55
CA PRO A 350 -9.87 -21.21 7.73
C PRO A 350 -8.48 -21.25 8.38
N SER A 351 -8.42 -21.69 9.64
CA SER A 351 -7.18 -21.77 10.42
C SER A 351 -6.15 -22.78 9.90
N THR A 352 -6.46 -23.55 8.85
CA THR A 352 -5.49 -24.41 8.13
C THR A 352 -4.67 -23.64 7.10
N VAL A 353 -5.05 -22.40 6.78
CA VAL A 353 -4.30 -21.56 5.85
C VAL A 353 -3.06 -20.97 6.52
N ARG A 354 -1.98 -20.86 5.76
CA ARG A 354 -0.70 -20.30 6.20
C ARG A 354 -0.24 -19.20 5.25
N ILE A 355 0.22 -18.08 5.82
CA ILE A 355 0.75 -16.93 5.09
C ILE A 355 2.26 -17.08 4.94
N MET A 356 2.73 -17.23 3.71
CA MET A 356 4.14 -17.05 3.35
C MET A 356 4.35 -15.60 2.96
N THR A 357 5.29 -14.91 3.57
CA THR A 357 5.55 -13.50 3.22
C THR A 357 6.72 -13.39 2.25
N VAL A 358 6.59 -12.54 1.23
CA VAL A 358 7.69 -12.31 0.29
C VAL A 358 7.80 -10.82 0.06
N ARG A 359 8.87 -10.21 0.59
CA ARG A 359 9.06 -8.76 0.48
C ARG A 359 9.74 -8.41 -0.84
N ALA A 360 9.01 -7.71 -1.71
CA ALA A 360 9.49 -7.27 -3.03
C ALA A 360 9.03 -5.85 -3.39
N VAL A 361 8.25 -5.20 -2.53
CA VAL A 361 7.61 -3.91 -2.81
C VAL A 361 8.22 -2.81 -1.93
N PRO A 362 8.95 -1.83 -2.48
CA PRO A 362 9.46 -0.69 -1.72
C PRO A 362 8.43 0.45 -1.65
N ASP A 363 8.76 1.51 -0.91
CA ASP A 363 8.14 2.83 -1.07
C ASP A 363 8.63 3.47 -2.39
N GLY A 364 7.89 3.19 -3.45
CA GLY A 364 8.28 3.43 -4.84
C GLY A 364 7.76 2.31 -5.75
N ASP A 365 8.39 2.11 -6.90
CA ASP A 365 8.02 0.99 -7.78
C ASP A 365 8.94 -0.22 -7.59
N GLU A 366 8.32 -1.37 -7.39
CA GLU A 366 8.95 -2.67 -7.41
C GLU A 366 9.69 -2.92 -8.75
N ARG A 367 10.78 -3.67 -8.71
CA ARG A 367 11.53 -4.05 -9.91
C ARG A 367 10.96 -5.34 -10.48
N ASP A 368 10.87 -5.42 -11.81
CA ASP A 368 10.36 -6.60 -12.51
C ASP A 368 11.13 -7.88 -12.13
N LYS A 369 12.45 -7.78 -11.95
CA LYS A 369 13.29 -8.89 -11.45
C LYS A 369 12.84 -9.39 -10.07
N ASP A 370 12.60 -8.48 -9.13
CA ASP A 370 12.18 -8.83 -7.78
C ASP A 370 10.79 -9.48 -7.78
N VAL A 371 9.84 -8.95 -8.54
CA VAL A 371 8.51 -9.56 -8.71
C VAL A 371 8.62 -10.96 -9.31
N ALA A 372 9.43 -11.11 -10.36
CA ALA A 372 9.61 -12.39 -11.05
C ALA A 372 10.29 -13.44 -10.15
N ASN A 373 11.23 -13.04 -9.30
CA ASN A 373 11.86 -13.92 -8.33
C ASN A 373 10.95 -14.22 -7.14
N ALA A 374 10.18 -13.25 -6.65
CA ALA A 374 9.20 -13.43 -5.59
C ALA A 374 8.11 -14.44 -5.96
N ILE A 375 7.59 -14.38 -7.19
CA ILE A 375 6.64 -15.38 -7.70
C ILE A 375 7.29 -16.77 -7.73
N ARG A 376 8.53 -16.89 -8.23
CA ARG A 376 9.23 -18.19 -8.29
C ARG A 376 9.49 -18.77 -6.90
N TYR A 377 10.04 -17.97 -6.00
CA TYR A 377 10.25 -18.33 -4.60
C TYR A 377 8.97 -18.87 -3.96
N ALA A 378 7.86 -18.14 -4.10
CA ALA A 378 6.58 -18.55 -3.54
C ALA A 378 6.11 -19.90 -4.10
N VAL A 379 6.20 -20.07 -5.43
CA VAL A 379 5.83 -21.32 -6.10
C VAL A 379 6.71 -22.49 -5.65
N ASP A 380 8.02 -22.27 -5.58
CA ASP A 380 9.01 -23.30 -5.22
C ASP A 380 8.89 -23.75 -3.76
N ASN A 381 8.47 -22.83 -2.88
CA ASN A 381 8.17 -23.11 -1.48
C ASN A 381 6.71 -23.55 -1.21
N GLY A 382 5.96 -23.85 -2.27
CA GLY A 382 4.68 -24.55 -2.16
C GLY A 382 3.44 -23.66 -2.00
N ALA A 383 3.53 -22.36 -2.29
CA ALA A 383 2.36 -21.50 -2.37
C ALA A 383 1.39 -22.01 -3.44
N GLN A 384 0.11 -22.07 -3.12
CA GLN A 384 -0.96 -22.45 -4.05
C GLN A 384 -1.72 -21.22 -4.56
N ILE A 385 -1.62 -20.11 -3.82
CA ILE A 385 -2.20 -18.81 -4.15
C ILE A 385 -1.15 -17.75 -3.83
N ILE A 386 -1.00 -16.75 -4.69
CA ILE A 386 -0.11 -15.60 -4.49
C ILE A 386 -0.94 -14.33 -4.61
N ASN A 387 -1.02 -13.58 -3.51
CA ASN A 387 -1.60 -12.24 -3.51
C ASN A 387 -0.52 -11.19 -3.82
N MET A 388 -0.81 -10.32 -4.78
CA MET A 388 0.05 -9.25 -5.27
C MET A 388 -0.72 -7.92 -5.16
N SER A 389 -0.64 -7.29 -3.99
CA SER A 389 -1.33 -6.02 -3.69
C SER A 389 -0.48 -4.80 -4.09
N PHE A 390 0.10 -4.82 -5.29
CA PHE A 390 0.93 -3.75 -5.83
C PHE A 390 0.71 -3.64 -7.33
N GLY A 391 1.12 -2.50 -7.91
CA GLY A 391 1.20 -2.34 -9.35
C GLY A 391 1.93 -1.07 -9.75
N LYS A 392 2.24 -0.97 -11.04
CA LYS A 392 2.96 0.17 -11.66
C LYS A 392 2.61 0.35 -13.14
N GLU A 393 2.92 1.54 -13.66
CA GLU A 393 2.61 1.93 -15.05
C GLU A 393 3.61 1.37 -16.08
N PHE A 394 4.87 1.14 -15.68
CA PHE A 394 5.94 0.71 -16.59
C PHE A 394 6.55 -0.62 -16.14
N SER A 395 6.89 -1.50 -17.09
CA SER A 395 7.52 -2.79 -16.84
C SER A 395 8.50 -3.13 -17.98
N PRO A 396 9.72 -2.55 -17.96
CA PRO A 396 10.70 -2.72 -19.04
C PRO A 396 11.18 -4.17 -19.21
N GLN A 397 11.12 -4.99 -18.16
CA GLN A 397 11.51 -6.39 -18.15
C GLN A 397 10.30 -7.32 -17.99
N ARG A 398 9.12 -6.87 -18.45
CA ARG A 398 7.83 -7.59 -18.41
C ARG A 398 7.93 -9.07 -18.79
N GLN A 399 8.79 -9.43 -19.73
CA GLN A 399 9.00 -10.82 -20.17
C GLN A 399 9.43 -11.73 -19.01
N ALA A 400 10.24 -11.24 -18.05
CA ALA A 400 10.67 -12.01 -16.89
C ALA A 400 9.51 -12.32 -15.95
N VAL A 401 8.62 -11.34 -15.76
CA VAL A 401 7.41 -11.46 -14.94
C VAL A 401 6.41 -12.41 -15.61
N GLU A 402 6.19 -12.28 -16.93
CA GLU A 402 5.33 -13.21 -17.68
C GLU A 402 5.88 -14.65 -17.70
N ALA A 403 7.20 -14.83 -17.71
CA ALA A 403 7.82 -16.14 -17.54
C ALA A 403 7.54 -16.72 -16.13
N ALA A 404 7.50 -15.87 -15.10
CA ALA A 404 7.08 -16.27 -13.76
C ALA A 404 5.58 -16.65 -13.72
N TYR A 405 4.70 -15.95 -14.44
CA TYR A 405 3.28 -16.35 -14.53
C TYR A 405 3.12 -17.73 -15.13
N LYS A 406 3.82 -18.00 -16.25
CA LYS A 406 3.80 -19.30 -16.91
C LYS A 406 4.34 -20.39 -16.00
N TYR A 407 5.38 -20.09 -15.23
CA TYR A 407 5.91 -21.00 -14.22
C TYR A 407 4.88 -21.32 -13.14
N ALA A 408 4.26 -20.30 -12.53
CA ALA A 408 3.18 -20.45 -11.56
C ALA A 408 2.00 -21.26 -12.14
N ALA A 409 1.60 -21.00 -13.39
CA ALA A 409 0.55 -21.74 -14.08
C ALA A 409 0.90 -23.22 -14.24
N SER A 410 2.15 -23.53 -14.62
CA SER A 410 2.64 -24.92 -14.75
C SER A 410 2.66 -25.69 -13.43
N LYS A 411 2.66 -24.97 -12.31
CA LYS A 411 2.63 -25.51 -10.93
C LYS A 411 1.25 -25.39 -10.29
N ASN A 412 0.23 -25.04 -11.06
CA ASN A 412 -1.15 -24.92 -10.60
C ASN A 412 -1.34 -23.87 -9.47
N VAL A 413 -0.62 -22.75 -9.58
CA VAL A 413 -0.67 -21.65 -8.61
C VAL A 413 -1.52 -20.50 -9.14
N LEU A 414 -2.50 -20.05 -8.35
CA LEU A 414 -3.33 -18.89 -8.66
C LEU A 414 -2.61 -17.59 -8.27
N LEU A 415 -2.62 -16.62 -9.16
CA LEU A 415 -2.16 -15.26 -8.92
C LEU A 415 -3.39 -14.35 -8.73
N VAL A 416 -3.38 -13.51 -7.70
CA VAL A 416 -4.43 -12.51 -7.44
C VAL A 416 -3.76 -11.14 -7.35
N HIS A 417 -4.21 -10.19 -8.17
CA HIS A 417 -3.57 -8.90 -8.36
C HIS A 417 -4.57 -7.76 -8.19
N ALA A 418 -4.16 -6.72 -7.47
CA ALA A 418 -4.87 -5.47 -7.36
C ALA A 418 -4.94 -4.72 -8.71
N ALA A 419 -6.10 -4.18 -9.11
CA ALA A 419 -6.23 -3.47 -10.38
C ALA A 419 -5.46 -2.12 -10.44
N GLY A 420 -5.09 -1.55 -9.29
CA GLY A 420 -4.47 -0.23 -9.16
C GLY A 420 -5.46 0.86 -8.73
N ASN A 421 -4.94 2.00 -8.27
CA ASN A 421 -5.68 3.03 -7.54
C ASN A 421 -5.64 4.40 -8.22
N GLU A 422 -5.48 4.43 -9.54
CA GLU A 422 -5.31 5.63 -10.34
C GLU A 422 -6.59 6.07 -11.05
N ASN A 423 -7.75 5.48 -10.75
CA ASN A 423 -9.04 5.68 -11.43
C ASN A 423 -9.02 5.45 -12.96
N ASN A 424 -8.02 4.74 -13.45
CA ASN A 424 -7.79 4.53 -14.87
C ASN A 424 -8.69 3.45 -15.46
N ASN A 425 -9.12 3.68 -16.71
CA ASN A 425 -9.59 2.61 -17.58
C ASN A 425 -8.40 1.82 -18.13
N LEU A 426 -8.23 0.57 -17.71
CA LEU A 426 -7.12 -0.29 -18.15
C LEU A 426 -7.20 -0.73 -19.62
N ASP A 427 -8.28 -0.37 -20.32
CA ASP A 427 -8.34 -0.47 -21.79
C ASP A 427 -7.50 0.62 -22.49
N LEU A 428 -7.18 1.70 -21.77
CA LEU A 428 -6.47 2.88 -22.28
C LEU A 428 -5.12 3.12 -21.62
N PHE A 429 -4.96 2.68 -20.37
CA PHE A 429 -3.75 2.86 -19.57
C PHE A 429 -3.19 1.51 -19.14
N ASP A 430 -1.86 1.39 -19.18
CA ASP A 430 -1.19 0.18 -18.75
C ASP A 430 -1.11 0.12 -17.21
N ASN A 431 -1.36 -1.06 -16.64
CA ASN A 431 -1.02 -1.40 -15.26
C ASN A 431 -0.36 -2.78 -15.25
N TYR A 432 0.70 -2.92 -14.45
CA TYR A 432 1.50 -4.13 -14.33
C TYR A 432 1.57 -4.60 -12.88
N PRO A 433 1.50 -5.91 -12.59
CA PRO A 433 1.20 -7.09 -13.45
C PRO A 433 0.01 -7.00 -14.44
N ALA A 434 0.20 -7.34 -15.71
CA ALA A 434 -0.87 -7.21 -16.71
C ALA A 434 -1.72 -8.50 -16.85
N SER A 435 -3.04 -8.35 -17.01
CA SER A 435 -4.01 -9.46 -17.20
C SER A 435 -3.86 -10.22 -18.54
N PHE A 436 -3.11 -9.66 -19.48
CA PHE A 436 -2.83 -10.25 -20.79
C PHE A 436 -1.33 -10.35 -21.00
N TYR A 437 -0.87 -11.41 -21.65
CA TYR A 437 0.51 -11.53 -22.12
C TYR A 437 0.83 -10.49 -23.21
N ILE A 438 2.11 -10.32 -23.56
CA ILE A 438 2.53 -9.41 -24.64
C ILE A 438 1.82 -9.73 -25.96
N ASN A 439 1.58 -11.02 -26.24
CA ASN A 439 0.85 -11.49 -27.42
C ASN A 439 -0.69 -11.30 -27.34
N LYS A 440 -1.18 -10.57 -26.33
CA LYS A 440 -2.59 -10.24 -26.07
C LYS A 440 -3.49 -11.42 -25.71
N THR A 441 -2.93 -12.59 -25.40
CA THR A 441 -3.71 -13.70 -24.83
C THR A 441 -3.93 -13.49 -23.32
N PRO A 442 -5.09 -13.87 -22.76
CA PRO A 442 -5.34 -13.76 -21.32
C PRO A 442 -4.37 -14.63 -20.51
N VAL A 443 -3.98 -14.17 -19.33
CA VAL A 443 -3.24 -14.99 -18.36
C VAL A 443 -4.24 -15.91 -17.64
N PRO A 444 -4.13 -17.24 -17.78
CA PRO A 444 -5.19 -18.18 -17.36
C PRO A 444 -5.32 -18.33 -15.84
N ASN A 445 -4.26 -18.06 -15.09
CA ASN A 445 -4.19 -18.22 -13.65
C ASN A 445 -3.99 -16.89 -12.90
N LEU A 446 -4.33 -15.74 -13.50
CA LEU A 446 -4.26 -14.43 -12.87
C LEU A 446 -5.65 -13.82 -12.74
N LEU A 447 -6.07 -13.46 -11.53
CA LEU A 447 -7.27 -12.67 -11.24
C LEU A 447 -6.87 -11.22 -10.98
N THR A 448 -7.40 -10.27 -11.75
CA THR A 448 -7.21 -8.83 -11.52
C THR A 448 -8.47 -8.23 -10.90
N VAL A 449 -8.30 -7.54 -9.76
CA VAL A 449 -9.40 -7.21 -8.83
C VAL A 449 -9.55 -5.71 -8.64
N GLY A 450 -10.71 -5.17 -9.01
CA GLY A 450 -11.14 -3.79 -8.70
C GLY A 450 -11.71 -3.66 -7.28
N ALA A 451 -11.78 -2.43 -6.76
CA ALA A 451 -12.24 -2.16 -5.39
C ALA A 451 -13.69 -1.65 -5.35
N SER A 452 -14.51 -2.25 -4.49
CA SER A 452 -15.89 -1.83 -4.23
C SER A 452 -16.09 -1.25 -2.82
N GLY A 453 -17.10 -0.40 -2.71
CA GLY A 453 -17.56 0.22 -1.47
C GLY A 453 -18.68 -0.57 -0.76
N PRO A 454 -19.06 -0.13 0.45
CA PRO A 454 -20.01 -0.83 1.32
C PRO A 454 -21.48 -0.65 0.96
N ARG A 455 -21.80 0.00 -0.17
CA ARG A 455 -23.18 0.36 -0.55
C ARG A 455 -23.40 0.10 -2.03
N ASP A 456 -24.53 -0.54 -2.35
CA ASP A 456 -24.98 -0.70 -3.73
C ASP A 456 -25.67 0.58 -4.21
N ASN A 457 -24.88 1.61 -4.50
CA ASN A 457 -25.33 2.90 -4.99
C ASN A 457 -24.29 3.50 -5.95
N ALA A 458 -24.36 4.82 -6.20
CA ALA A 458 -23.43 5.50 -7.10
C ALA A 458 -21.93 5.35 -6.76
N GLU A 459 -21.61 4.95 -5.52
CA GLU A 459 -20.27 4.76 -4.94
C GLU A 459 -19.87 3.29 -4.82
N LEU A 460 -20.64 2.37 -5.43
CA LEU A 460 -20.30 0.95 -5.41
C LEU A 460 -18.88 0.67 -5.93
N PRO A 461 -18.42 1.18 -7.08
CA PRO A 461 -17.00 1.16 -7.40
C PRO A 461 -16.30 2.25 -6.57
N ALA A 462 -15.18 1.91 -5.93
CA ALA A 462 -14.37 2.92 -5.27
C ALA A 462 -13.85 3.93 -6.29
N ASP A 463 -13.92 5.23 -5.97
CA ASP A 463 -13.56 6.30 -6.92
C ASP A 463 -12.10 6.24 -7.40
N PHE A 464 -11.21 5.67 -6.57
CA PHE A 464 -9.82 5.45 -6.92
C PHE A 464 -9.59 4.18 -7.76
N SER A 465 -10.53 3.24 -7.83
CA SER A 465 -10.29 1.93 -8.46
C SER A 465 -10.04 2.08 -9.95
N ASN A 466 -8.98 1.44 -10.44
CA ASN A 466 -8.90 1.13 -11.87
C ASN A 466 -10.03 0.17 -12.25
N TYR A 467 -10.47 0.26 -13.50
CA TYR A 467 -11.58 -0.52 -14.05
C TYR A 467 -11.31 -0.88 -15.51
N SER A 468 -11.94 -1.94 -16.03
CA SER A 468 -11.87 -2.32 -17.44
C SER A 468 -12.81 -3.47 -17.73
N LYS A 469 -13.55 -3.41 -18.85
CA LYS A 469 -14.42 -4.50 -19.30
C LYS A 469 -13.64 -5.73 -19.80
N LYS A 470 -12.31 -5.65 -19.90
CA LYS A 470 -11.44 -6.69 -20.46
C LYS A 470 -10.40 -7.19 -19.47
N ALA A 471 -9.79 -6.28 -18.71
CA ALA A 471 -8.61 -6.55 -17.90
C ALA A 471 -8.90 -6.70 -16.40
N VAL A 472 -9.99 -6.12 -15.88
CA VAL A 472 -10.43 -6.32 -14.49
C VAL A 472 -11.44 -7.45 -14.48
N ASP A 473 -11.11 -8.58 -13.86
CA ASP A 473 -11.96 -9.77 -13.86
C ASP A 473 -13.21 -9.54 -13.00
N VAL A 474 -13.01 -9.07 -11.77
CA VAL A 474 -14.05 -8.91 -10.72
C VAL A 474 -13.80 -7.66 -9.88
N PHE A 475 -14.81 -7.20 -9.16
CA PHE A 475 -14.65 -6.27 -8.03
C PHE A 475 -14.71 -7.03 -6.70
N ALA A 476 -14.09 -6.48 -5.66
CA ALA A 476 -14.20 -6.97 -4.29
C ALA A 476 -14.15 -5.81 -3.28
N PRO A 477 -14.70 -5.99 -2.06
CA PRO A 477 -14.61 -4.98 -0.99
C PRO A 477 -13.20 -4.41 -0.81
N GLY A 478 -13.06 -3.09 -0.99
CA GLY A 478 -11.77 -2.40 -0.91
C GLY A 478 -11.83 -1.01 -0.27
N VAL A 479 -12.97 -0.60 0.28
CA VAL A 479 -13.15 0.69 0.98
C VAL A 479 -13.45 0.45 2.46
N SER A 480 -12.75 1.15 3.34
CA SER A 480 -12.86 1.03 4.79
C SER A 480 -12.78 -0.43 5.25
N ILE A 481 -11.69 -1.10 4.86
CA ILE A 481 -11.46 -2.50 5.19
C ILE A 481 -10.68 -2.56 6.50
N PHE A 482 -11.34 -3.00 7.55
CA PHE A 482 -10.77 -3.14 8.89
C PHE A 482 -9.93 -4.43 8.98
N SER A 483 -8.64 -4.32 9.32
CA SER A 483 -7.68 -5.43 9.43
C SER A 483 -6.59 -5.14 10.48
N THR A 484 -5.63 -6.06 10.60
CA THR A 484 -4.44 -5.98 11.45
C THR A 484 -3.47 -4.87 11.01
N LEU A 485 -2.87 -4.17 11.97
CA LEU A 485 -1.82 -3.18 11.77
C LEU A 485 -0.61 -3.49 12.66
N PRO A 486 0.60 -3.03 12.31
CA PRO A 486 1.81 -3.29 13.10
C PRO A 486 1.67 -2.90 14.57
N GLY A 487 2.44 -3.57 15.43
CA GLY A 487 2.38 -3.34 16.87
C GLY A 487 1.14 -3.94 17.54
N SER A 488 0.53 -4.96 16.92
CA SER A 488 -0.69 -5.61 17.40
C SER A 488 -1.88 -4.66 17.53
N THR A 489 -2.02 -3.75 16.56
CA THR A 489 -3.13 -2.79 16.47
C THR A 489 -4.05 -3.17 15.29
N PHE A 490 -5.14 -2.43 15.11
CA PHE A 490 -6.12 -2.70 14.05
C PHE A 490 -6.64 -1.38 13.48
N GLY A 491 -7.01 -1.37 12.20
CA GLY A 491 -7.47 -0.15 11.53
C GLY A 491 -8.01 -0.37 10.12
N ASN A 492 -8.57 0.69 9.58
CA ASN A 492 -9.15 0.72 8.23
C ASN A 492 -8.12 1.16 7.20
N GLU A 493 -8.07 0.44 6.08
CA GLU A 493 -7.35 0.87 4.87
C GLU A 493 -8.29 0.86 3.66
N ASN A 494 -7.85 1.53 2.60
CA ASN A 494 -8.57 1.63 1.33
C ASN A 494 -7.65 1.27 0.17
N GLY A 495 -8.15 0.50 -0.79
CA GLY A 495 -7.42 0.21 -2.01
C GLY A 495 -7.89 -1.04 -2.73
N THR A 496 -7.56 -1.15 -4.01
CA THR A 496 -7.52 -2.44 -4.70
C THR A 496 -6.56 -3.42 -4.01
N SER A 497 -5.58 -2.90 -3.27
CA SER A 497 -4.72 -3.63 -2.34
C SER A 497 -5.46 -4.36 -1.21
N MET A 498 -6.67 -3.93 -0.84
CA MET A 498 -7.52 -4.62 0.14
C MET A 498 -8.55 -5.52 -0.56
N ALA A 499 -8.99 -5.16 -1.76
CA ALA A 499 -9.87 -5.98 -2.59
C ALA A 499 -9.19 -7.28 -3.07
N SER A 500 -7.90 -7.21 -3.41
CA SER A 500 -7.08 -8.36 -3.80
C SER A 500 -7.01 -9.44 -2.70
N PRO A 501 -6.65 -9.15 -1.43
CA PRO A 501 -6.62 -10.15 -0.37
C PRO A 501 -8.00 -10.66 0.06
N VAL A 502 -9.08 -9.87 -0.10
CA VAL A 502 -10.45 -10.43 0.01
C VAL A 502 -10.65 -11.53 -1.03
N THR A 503 -10.27 -11.28 -2.28
CA THR A 503 -10.37 -12.29 -3.35
C THR A 503 -9.44 -13.48 -3.12
N ALA A 504 -8.20 -13.25 -2.66
CA ALA A 504 -7.27 -14.31 -2.31
C ALA A 504 -7.76 -15.15 -1.13
N GLY A 505 -8.41 -14.53 -0.14
CA GLY A 505 -9.07 -15.21 0.97
C GLY A 505 -10.19 -16.13 0.51
N ILE A 506 -11.05 -15.68 -0.42
CA ILE A 506 -12.07 -16.53 -1.07
C ILE A 506 -11.41 -17.72 -1.77
N ALA A 507 -10.37 -17.48 -2.57
CA ALA A 507 -9.63 -18.55 -3.24
C ALA A 507 -9.03 -19.54 -2.23
N ALA A 508 -8.54 -19.06 -1.09
CA ALA A 508 -7.95 -19.89 -0.03
C ALA A 508 -9.01 -20.77 0.66
N VAL A 509 -10.21 -20.23 0.93
CA VAL A 509 -11.35 -21.03 1.41
C VAL A 509 -11.67 -22.13 0.40
N LEU A 510 -11.86 -21.77 -0.87
CA LEU A 510 -12.18 -22.75 -1.92
C LEU A 510 -11.11 -23.82 -2.04
N LYS A 511 -9.83 -23.44 -2.03
CA LYS A 511 -8.72 -24.40 -2.13
C LYS A 511 -8.62 -25.30 -0.91
N ALA A 512 -8.88 -24.80 0.29
CA ALA A 512 -8.83 -25.58 1.52
C ALA A 512 -9.94 -26.64 1.56
N TYR A 513 -11.17 -26.29 1.19
CA TYR A 513 -12.30 -27.20 1.24
C TYR A 513 -12.46 -28.07 -0.02
N PHE A 514 -11.92 -27.64 -1.16
CA PHE A 514 -11.98 -28.35 -2.44
C PHE A 514 -10.56 -28.47 -3.05
N PRO A 515 -9.66 -29.28 -2.45
CA PRO A 515 -8.23 -29.29 -2.76
C PRO A 515 -7.89 -29.72 -4.19
N LYS A 516 -8.81 -30.41 -4.88
CA LYS A 516 -8.64 -30.83 -6.28
C LYS A 516 -8.80 -29.69 -7.30
N LEU A 517 -9.36 -28.54 -6.90
CA LEU A 517 -9.52 -27.41 -7.80
C LEU A 517 -8.16 -26.92 -8.31
N SER A 518 -8.05 -26.76 -9.63
CA SER A 518 -6.91 -26.11 -10.26
C SER A 518 -6.95 -24.58 -10.06
N ALA A 519 -5.83 -23.89 -10.30
CA ALA A 519 -5.77 -22.43 -10.31
C ALA A 519 -6.76 -21.84 -11.32
N THR A 520 -6.89 -22.47 -12.49
CA THR A 520 -7.87 -22.08 -13.52
C THR A 520 -9.30 -22.33 -13.03
N ASP A 521 -9.57 -23.41 -12.30
CA ASP A 521 -10.89 -23.65 -11.70
C ASP A 521 -11.23 -22.62 -10.64
N LEU A 522 -10.27 -22.27 -9.76
CA LEU A 522 -10.45 -21.22 -8.76
C LEU A 522 -10.81 -19.90 -9.44
N LYS A 523 -10.03 -19.47 -10.44
CA LYS A 523 -10.32 -18.25 -11.23
C LYS A 523 -11.73 -18.31 -11.82
N ARG A 524 -12.05 -19.40 -12.53
CA ARG A 524 -13.35 -19.57 -13.18
C ARG A 524 -14.51 -19.53 -12.18
N ILE A 525 -14.41 -20.25 -11.06
CA ILE A 525 -15.46 -20.33 -10.03
C ILE A 525 -15.71 -18.95 -9.43
N ILE A 526 -14.66 -18.23 -9.02
CA ILE A 526 -14.76 -16.88 -8.45
C ILE A 526 -15.42 -15.92 -9.43
N MET A 527 -15.06 -15.98 -10.72
CA MET A 527 -15.67 -15.13 -11.74
C MET A 527 -17.14 -15.49 -12.00
N GLN A 528 -17.46 -16.79 -12.10
CA GLN A 528 -18.83 -17.25 -12.38
C GLN A 528 -19.79 -17.04 -11.21
N SER A 529 -19.28 -17.00 -9.98
CA SER A 529 -20.07 -16.77 -8.78
C SER A 529 -20.14 -15.29 -8.36
N ALA A 530 -19.47 -14.38 -9.07
CA ALA A 530 -19.53 -12.96 -8.77
C ALA A 530 -20.97 -12.44 -8.91
N GLN A 531 -21.44 -11.69 -7.91
CA GLN A 531 -22.76 -11.10 -7.91
C GLN A 531 -22.79 -9.89 -8.84
N VAL A 532 -23.52 -10.00 -9.94
CA VAL A 532 -23.65 -8.92 -10.94
C VAL A 532 -24.53 -7.80 -10.39
N HIS A 533 -24.08 -6.55 -10.52
CA HIS A 533 -24.87 -5.37 -10.18
C HIS A 533 -25.18 -4.54 -11.43
N HIS A 534 -26.41 -4.04 -11.52
CA HIS A 534 -26.89 -3.16 -12.60
C HIS A 534 -27.10 -1.71 -12.15
N THR A 535 -26.69 -1.39 -10.92
CA THR A 535 -26.77 -0.06 -10.35
C THR A 535 -26.04 0.95 -11.21
N LYS A 536 -26.61 2.15 -11.35
CA LYS A 536 -25.96 3.28 -12.02
C LYS A 536 -24.92 3.87 -11.09
N VAL A 537 -23.65 3.74 -11.48
CA VAL A 537 -22.49 4.09 -10.68
C VAL A 537 -21.67 5.18 -11.32
N ARG A 538 -20.97 5.98 -10.51
CA ARG A 538 -19.95 6.89 -11.04
C ARG A 538 -18.82 6.05 -11.62
N VAL A 539 -18.46 6.33 -12.87
CA VAL A 539 -17.23 5.80 -13.45
C VAL A 539 -16.07 6.40 -12.64
N PRO A 540 -15.17 5.58 -12.06
CA PRO A 540 -14.09 6.05 -11.20
C PRO A 540 -13.37 7.29 -11.75
N GLY A 541 -13.17 8.30 -10.91
CA GLY A 541 -12.49 9.55 -11.28
C GLY A 541 -13.32 10.51 -12.14
N THR A 542 -14.61 10.23 -12.36
CA THR A 542 -15.48 11.07 -13.21
C THR A 542 -16.87 11.27 -12.61
N ASN A 543 -17.56 12.31 -13.10
CA ASN A 543 -18.98 12.52 -12.79
C ASN A 543 -19.93 11.77 -13.74
N LYS A 544 -19.41 10.97 -14.68
CA LYS A 544 -20.23 10.21 -15.63
C LYS A 544 -20.79 8.97 -14.96
N LEU A 545 -22.07 8.69 -15.20
CA LEU A 545 -22.69 7.46 -14.74
C LEU A 545 -22.58 6.35 -15.80
N ALA A 546 -22.30 5.14 -15.36
CA ALA A 546 -22.35 3.92 -16.16
C ALA A 546 -23.10 2.83 -15.39
N ASP A 547 -23.48 1.77 -16.10
CA ASP A 547 -23.93 0.54 -15.44
C ASP A 547 -22.72 -0.17 -14.83
N PHE A 548 -22.78 -0.54 -13.54
CA PHE A 548 -21.66 -1.19 -12.85
C PHE A 548 -21.16 -2.43 -13.59
N SER A 549 -22.07 -3.17 -14.25
CA SER A 549 -21.72 -4.37 -15.00
C SER A 549 -20.75 -4.12 -16.17
N THR A 550 -20.54 -2.86 -16.56
CA THR A 550 -19.61 -2.46 -17.62
C THR A 550 -18.18 -2.19 -17.13
N LEU A 551 -17.95 -2.14 -15.81
CA LEU A 551 -16.66 -1.76 -15.23
C LEU A 551 -15.68 -2.92 -15.04
N SER A 552 -16.14 -4.17 -15.12
CA SER A 552 -15.31 -5.39 -15.06
C SER A 552 -15.84 -6.46 -16.03
N VAL A 553 -15.04 -7.50 -16.28
CA VAL A 553 -15.42 -8.65 -17.11
C VAL A 553 -16.74 -9.26 -16.63
N THR A 554 -16.82 -9.63 -15.35
CA THR A 554 -18.04 -10.20 -14.77
C THR A 554 -19.13 -9.17 -14.56
N GLY A 555 -18.75 -7.92 -14.32
CA GLY A 555 -19.68 -6.89 -13.90
C GLY A 555 -20.18 -7.05 -12.46
N GLY A 556 -19.45 -7.81 -11.64
CA GLY A 556 -19.91 -8.20 -10.31
C GLY A 556 -18.87 -8.11 -9.21
N VAL A 557 -19.38 -8.16 -7.97
CA VAL A 557 -18.60 -8.23 -6.73
C VAL A 557 -18.44 -9.70 -6.32
N VAL A 558 -17.26 -10.11 -5.89
CA VAL A 558 -16.99 -11.50 -5.47
C VAL A 558 -17.93 -11.94 -4.34
N ASN A 559 -18.39 -13.20 -4.40
CA ASN A 559 -19.31 -13.77 -3.42
C ASN A 559 -18.85 -15.19 -3.06
N LEU A 560 -18.44 -15.40 -1.80
CA LEU A 560 -17.93 -16.69 -1.32
C LEU A 560 -19.03 -17.74 -1.24
N TYR A 561 -20.23 -17.36 -0.81
CA TYR A 561 -21.33 -18.30 -0.63
C TYR A 561 -21.72 -18.96 -1.96
N GLU A 562 -21.89 -18.16 -3.02
CA GLU A 562 -22.14 -18.69 -4.36
C GLU A 562 -20.93 -19.43 -4.93
N ALA A 563 -19.70 -19.01 -4.61
CA ALA A 563 -18.49 -19.71 -5.02
C ALA A 563 -18.42 -21.13 -4.43
N VAL A 564 -18.76 -21.28 -3.14
CA VAL A 564 -18.81 -22.58 -2.45
C VAL A 564 -19.88 -23.48 -3.06
N LYS A 565 -21.08 -22.95 -3.35
CA LYS A 565 -22.14 -23.70 -4.05
C LYS A 565 -21.67 -24.22 -5.40
N LEU A 566 -20.95 -23.41 -6.16
CA LEU A 566 -20.42 -23.80 -7.47
C LEU A 566 -19.29 -24.83 -7.34
N ALA A 567 -18.42 -24.69 -6.34
CA ALA A 567 -17.33 -25.63 -6.06
C ALA A 567 -17.85 -27.01 -5.61
N GLN A 568 -18.91 -27.07 -4.79
CA GLN A 568 -19.58 -28.31 -4.41
C GLN A 568 -20.09 -29.07 -5.63
N LYS A 569 -20.74 -28.36 -6.57
CA LYS A 569 -21.25 -28.96 -7.83
C LYS A 569 -20.14 -29.48 -8.74
N ALA A 570 -18.96 -28.83 -8.73
CA ALA A 570 -17.81 -29.25 -9.53
C ALA A 570 -16.97 -30.37 -8.90
N SER A 571 -17.21 -30.67 -7.61
CA SER A 571 -16.48 -31.69 -6.83
C SER A 571 -17.26 -33.00 -6.68
N LEU A 572 -18.55 -32.99 -7.02
CA LEU A 572 -19.37 -34.18 -7.29
C LEU A 572 -19.08 -34.68 -8.69
#